data_AF-A0A1D2MET0-F1
#
_entry.id   AF-A0A1D2MET0-F1
#
_cell.length_a   1.000
_cell.length_b   1.000
_cell.length_c   1.000
_cell.angle_alpha   90.00
_cell.angle_beta   90.00
_cell.angle_gamma   90.00
#
_symmetry.space_group_name_H-M   'P 1'
#
loop_
_entity.id
_entity.type
_entity.pdbx_description
1 polymer ?
#
loop_
_entity_poly.entity_id
_entity_poly.type
_entity_poly.pdbx_seq_one_letter_code
_entity_poly.pdbx_strand_id
1 'polypeptide(L)'
;MELVAAQVKLKEWYVYPIVLFAPVIEPEGPDSFLVESPEAILRKGNFNKVNWITGITDDDGAFFDVPIMTDKNLTDIVEKDWFDVAPVLFGYQHLPIEKRDSISSEIRESYFDRFEIDEFTWQSFRDLFTDRYWLEAFRNIY
;
A
#
# COMPACT_ATOMS: atom_id res chain seq x y z
N MET A 1 -21.49 -0.94 18.14
CA MET A 1 -20.54 0.16 17.84
C MET A 1 -19.15 -0.06 18.43
N GLU A 2 -19.01 -0.75 19.58
CA GLU A 2 -17.70 -0.94 20.25
C GLU A 2 -16.62 -1.66 19.40
N LEU A 3 -16.99 -2.71 18.66
CA LEU A 3 -16.04 -3.44 17.81
C LEU A 3 -15.45 -2.58 16.68
N VAL A 4 -16.30 -1.78 16.03
CA VAL A 4 -15.87 -0.86 14.96
C VAL A 4 -14.97 0.23 15.53
N ALA A 5 -15.19 0.69 16.76
CA ALA A 5 -14.32 1.67 17.40
C ALA A 5 -12.95 1.07 17.78
N ALA A 6 -12.91 -0.20 18.17
CA ALA A 6 -11.67 -0.88 18.57
C ALA A 6 -10.64 -0.97 17.44
N GLN A 7 -11.07 -1.01 16.17
CA GLN A 7 -10.17 -1.10 15.01
C GLN A 7 -9.18 0.08 14.92
N VAL A 8 -9.56 1.26 15.43
CA VAL A 8 -8.69 2.45 15.40
C VAL A 8 -7.41 2.21 16.20
N LYS A 9 -7.44 1.33 17.21
CA LYS A 9 -6.27 0.96 18.02
C LYS A 9 -5.26 0.08 17.30
N LEU A 10 -5.62 -0.45 16.12
CA LEU A 10 -4.74 -1.28 15.29
C LEU A 10 -3.94 -0.47 14.27
N LYS A 11 -4.14 0.85 14.23
CA LYS A 11 -3.35 1.76 13.40
C LYS A 11 -2.00 2.01 14.06
N GLU A 12 -0.94 1.97 13.27
CA GLU A 12 0.44 2.15 13.72
C GLU A 12 0.90 3.60 13.53
N TRP A 13 0.52 4.24 12.42
CA TRP A 13 0.85 5.61 12.11
C TRP A 13 -0.30 6.31 11.38
N TYR A 14 -0.76 7.44 11.90
CA TYR A 14 -1.92 8.18 11.37
C TYR A 14 -3.12 7.26 11.10
N VAL A 15 -3.50 7.03 9.84
CA VAL A 15 -4.59 6.12 9.43
C VAL A 15 -4.09 4.77 8.87
N TYR A 16 -2.78 4.53 8.92
CA TYR A 16 -2.12 3.34 8.40
C TYR A 16 -1.93 2.26 9.47
N PRO A 17 -2.00 0.97 9.10
CA PRO A 17 -2.31 0.46 7.75
C PRO A 17 -3.78 0.72 7.36
N ILE A 18 -4.04 1.15 6.12
CA ILE A 18 -5.38 1.60 5.68
C ILE A 18 -6.39 0.46 5.69
N VAL A 19 -5.97 -0.73 5.24
CA VAL A 19 -6.79 -1.95 5.26
C VAL A 19 -6.39 -2.78 6.48
N LEU A 20 -7.30 -2.90 7.45
CA LEU A 20 -7.09 -3.69 8.67
C LEU A 20 -7.62 -5.12 8.54
N PHE A 21 -8.77 -5.25 7.89
CA PHE A 21 -9.44 -6.52 7.64
C PHE A 21 -9.65 -6.64 6.14
N ALA A 22 -9.00 -7.61 5.53
CA ALA A 22 -9.03 -7.88 4.10
C ALA A 22 -9.59 -9.28 3.85
N PRO A 23 -9.97 -9.62 2.60
CA PRO A 23 -10.21 -11.02 2.22
C PRO A 23 -9.04 -11.92 2.60
N VAL A 24 -9.34 -13.12 3.09
CA VAL A 24 -8.35 -14.12 3.53
C VAL A 24 -8.56 -15.43 2.79
N ILE A 25 -7.54 -16.30 2.80
CA ILE A 25 -7.71 -17.69 2.39
C ILE A 25 -8.46 -18.43 3.50
N GLU A 26 -9.58 -19.02 3.14
CA GLU A 26 -10.46 -19.78 4.03
C GLU A 26 -10.14 -21.27 3.98
N PRO A 27 -10.35 -22.01 5.08
CA PRO A 27 -10.46 -23.46 5.03
C PRO A 27 -11.57 -23.88 4.06
N GLU A 28 -11.39 -25.03 3.42
CA GLU A 28 -12.41 -25.57 2.52
C GLU A 28 -13.69 -25.94 3.28
N GLY A 29 -14.83 -25.52 2.75
CA GLY A 29 -16.13 -25.63 3.38
C GLY A 29 -17.25 -25.34 2.40
N PRO A 30 -18.51 -25.68 2.74
CA PRO A 30 -19.65 -25.54 1.83
C PRO A 30 -19.93 -24.09 1.41
N ASP A 31 -19.58 -23.12 2.26
CA ASP A 31 -19.85 -21.70 2.07
C ASP A 31 -18.56 -20.86 1.91
N SER A 32 -17.39 -21.50 1.77
CA SER A 32 -16.12 -20.79 1.64
C SER A 32 -16.06 -20.03 0.31
N PHE A 33 -15.63 -18.77 0.36
CA PHE A 33 -15.55 -17.89 -0.81
C PHE A 33 -14.18 -17.99 -1.50
N LEU A 34 -13.09 -17.90 -0.75
CA LEU A 34 -11.72 -17.89 -1.29
C LEU A 34 -10.85 -18.94 -0.59
N VAL A 35 -10.71 -20.12 -1.19
CA VAL A 35 -9.95 -21.26 -0.60
C VAL A 35 -8.49 -21.35 -1.09
N GLU A 36 -8.11 -20.50 -2.04
CA GLU A 36 -6.76 -20.44 -2.60
C GLU A 36 -6.34 -18.98 -2.82
N SER A 37 -5.04 -18.71 -2.97
CA SER A 37 -4.61 -17.35 -3.31
C SER A 37 -5.14 -16.92 -4.68
N PRO A 38 -5.50 -15.64 -4.88
CA PRO A 38 -5.92 -15.15 -6.19
C PRO A 38 -4.89 -15.43 -7.29
N GLU A 39 -3.59 -15.34 -6.98
CA GLU A 39 -2.52 -15.66 -7.92
C GLU A 39 -2.57 -17.13 -8.37
N ALA A 40 -2.77 -18.08 -7.44
CA ALA A 40 -2.85 -19.50 -7.77
C ALA A 40 -4.11 -19.79 -8.64
N ILE A 41 -5.24 -19.16 -8.31
CA ILE A 41 -6.49 -19.28 -9.06
C ILE A 41 -6.29 -18.81 -10.51
N LEU A 42 -5.65 -17.64 -10.69
CA LEU A 42 -5.34 -17.07 -12.00
C LEU A 42 -4.41 -17.98 -12.80
N ARG A 43 -3.30 -18.45 -12.20
CA ARG A 43 -2.34 -19.36 -12.85
C ARG A 43 -2.98 -20.69 -13.27
N LYS A 44 -3.89 -21.22 -12.47
CA LYS A 44 -4.65 -22.46 -12.79
C LYS A 44 -5.74 -22.22 -13.83
N GLY A 45 -6.11 -20.97 -14.11
CA GLY A 45 -7.24 -20.63 -14.96
C GLY A 45 -8.60 -21.00 -14.35
N ASN A 46 -8.66 -21.16 -13.02
CA ASN A 46 -9.85 -21.61 -12.28
C ASN A 46 -10.76 -20.43 -11.91
N PHE A 47 -11.07 -19.58 -12.88
CA PHE A 47 -11.92 -18.41 -12.72
C PHE A 47 -12.88 -18.31 -13.90
N ASN A 48 -13.91 -17.47 -13.75
CA ASN A 48 -14.88 -17.24 -14.81
C ASN A 48 -14.25 -16.52 -16.00
N LYS A 49 -14.26 -17.18 -17.17
CA LYS A 49 -13.68 -16.66 -18.42
C LYS A 49 -14.67 -15.74 -19.13
N VAL A 50 -14.82 -14.53 -18.61
CA VAL A 50 -15.66 -13.47 -19.19
C VAL A 50 -14.80 -12.28 -19.62
N ASN A 51 -15.29 -11.47 -20.55
CA ASN A 51 -14.59 -10.24 -20.94
C ASN A 51 -14.48 -9.31 -19.74
N TRP A 52 -13.26 -8.89 -19.42
CA TRP A 52 -12.96 -8.01 -18.31
C TRP A 52 -12.12 -6.84 -18.80
N ILE A 53 -12.54 -5.63 -18.43
CA ILE A 53 -11.80 -4.39 -18.67
C ILE A 53 -11.52 -3.79 -17.30
N THR A 54 -10.25 -3.47 -17.07
CA THR A 54 -9.76 -2.84 -15.85
C THR A 54 -8.74 -1.77 -16.24
N GLY A 55 -8.50 -0.80 -15.36
CA GLY A 55 -7.52 0.26 -15.58
C GLY A 55 -7.18 1.01 -14.31
N ILE A 56 -6.20 1.91 -14.43
CA ILE A 56 -5.74 2.85 -13.39
C ILE A 56 -5.72 4.26 -13.98
N THR A 57 -5.61 5.27 -13.13
CA THR A 57 -5.32 6.66 -13.51
C THR A 57 -3.87 7.01 -13.16
N ASP A 58 -3.34 8.06 -13.79
CA ASP A 58 -1.96 8.52 -13.54
C ASP A 58 -1.77 8.98 -12.07
N ASP A 59 -2.85 9.40 -11.40
CA ASP A 59 -2.82 10.05 -10.08
C ASP A 59 -3.61 9.29 -9.00
N ASP A 60 -3.82 7.98 -9.14
CA ASP A 60 -4.60 7.20 -8.15
C ASP A 60 -3.97 7.22 -6.73
N GLY A 61 -2.66 7.51 -6.64
CA GLY A 61 -1.93 7.75 -5.39
C GLY A 61 -2.42 8.96 -4.58
N ALA A 62 -3.16 9.88 -5.21
CA ALA A 62 -3.74 11.06 -4.55
C ALA A 62 -4.67 10.69 -3.37
N PHE A 63 -5.30 9.51 -3.40
CA PHE A 63 -6.08 9.02 -2.28
C PHE A 63 -5.27 8.91 -0.98
N PHE A 64 -3.97 8.64 -1.11
CA PHE A 64 -3.03 8.40 -0.01
C PHE A 64 -2.19 9.65 0.33
N ASP A 65 -1.67 10.35 -0.68
CA ASP A 65 -0.75 11.47 -0.45
C ASP A 65 -1.45 12.73 0.05
N VAL A 66 -2.68 13.04 -0.40
CA VAL A 66 -3.30 14.35 -0.14
C VAL A 66 -3.46 14.61 1.36
N PRO A 67 -3.95 13.67 2.19
CA PRO A 67 -4.03 13.87 3.63
C PRO A 67 -2.69 14.11 4.32
N ILE A 68 -1.58 13.59 3.76
CA ILE A 68 -0.23 13.74 4.32
C ILE A 68 0.37 15.06 3.87
N MET A 69 0.37 15.33 2.56
CA MET A 69 1.03 16.50 1.95
C MET A 69 0.32 17.83 2.24
N THR A 70 -0.98 17.78 2.57
CA THR A 70 -1.71 18.98 3.01
C THR A 70 -1.55 19.30 4.49
N ASP A 71 -1.00 18.38 5.29
CA ASP A 71 -0.66 18.61 6.69
C ASP A 71 0.87 18.67 6.84
N LYS A 72 1.39 19.88 7.04
CA LYS A 72 2.83 20.10 7.20
C LYS A 72 3.43 19.27 8.35
N ASN A 73 2.70 19.01 9.43
CA ASN A 73 3.24 18.20 10.52
C ASN A 73 3.42 16.75 10.09
N LEU A 74 2.48 16.19 9.31
CA LEU A 74 2.59 14.83 8.79
C LEU A 74 3.71 14.74 7.75
N THR A 75 3.79 15.71 6.85
CA THR A 75 4.87 15.78 5.86
C THR A 75 6.24 15.86 6.53
N ASP A 76 6.41 16.74 7.53
CA ASP A 76 7.66 16.87 8.29
C ASP A 76 8.04 15.57 9.02
N ILE A 77 7.07 14.79 9.51
CA ILE A 77 7.30 13.49 10.13
C ILE A 77 7.74 12.47 9.08
N VAL A 78 7.09 12.42 7.91
CA VAL A 78 7.48 11.52 6.82
C VAL A 78 8.92 11.80 6.37
N GLU A 79 9.30 13.07 6.27
CA GLU A 79 10.67 13.44 5.90
C GLU A 79 11.70 13.05 6.97
N LYS A 80 11.45 13.41 8.23
CA LYS A 80 12.42 13.22 9.33
C LYS A 80 12.52 11.77 9.79
N ASP A 81 11.40 11.07 9.81
CA ASP A 81 11.26 9.72 10.38
C ASP A 81 10.99 8.68 9.28
N TRP A 82 11.50 8.92 8.06
CA TRP A 82 11.26 8.09 6.87
C TRP A 82 11.44 6.58 7.11
N PHE A 83 12.51 6.19 7.80
CA PHE A 83 12.84 4.79 8.07
C PHE A 83 11.84 4.10 9.02
N ASP A 84 11.14 4.87 9.85
CA ASP A 84 10.09 4.36 10.73
C ASP A 84 8.73 4.36 10.04
N VAL A 85 8.44 5.40 9.24
CA VAL A 85 7.13 5.64 8.65
C VAL A 85 6.90 4.90 7.33
N ALA A 86 7.89 4.90 6.41
CA ALA A 86 7.76 4.25 5.11
C ALA A 86 7.37 2.76 5.17
N PRO A 87 7.93 1.94 6.09
CA PRO A 87 7.51 0.54 6.24
C PRO A 87 6.02 0.38 6.54
N VAL A 88 5.45 1.29 7.33
CA VAL A 88 4.01 1.29 7.67
C VAL A 88 3.18 1.80 6.50
N LEU A 89 3.64 2.88 5.83
CA LEU A 89 2.98 3.47 4.67
C LEU A 89 2.87 2.51 3.49
N PHE A 90 3.83 1.60 3.31
CA PHE A 90 3.89 0.72 2.15
C PHE A 90 3.82 -0.78 2.51
N GLY A 91 3.53 -1.11 3.77
CA GLY A 91 3.14 -2.45 4.20
C GLY A 91 4.27 -3.49 4.31
N TYR A 92 5.50 -3.04 4.59
CA TYR A 92 6.65 -3.92 4.83
C TYR A 92 7.22 -3.82 6.25
N GLN A 93 6.46 -3.24 7.19
CA GLN A 93 6.85 -3.06 8.59
C GLN A 93 7.08 -4.38 9.36
N HIS A 94 6.51 -5.48 8.88
CA HIS A 94 6.66 -6.82 9.48
C HIS A 94 8.02 -7.46 9.19
N LEU A 95 8.83 -6.89 8.29
CA LEU A 95 10.15 -7.40 7.96
C LEU A 95 11.19 -7.05 9.04
N PRO A 96 12.31 -7.80 9.12
CA PRO A 96 13.46 -7.43 9.94
C PRO A 96 13.99 -6.02 9.64
N ILE A 97 14.55 -5.36 10.65
CA ILE A 97 14.96 -3.95 10.55
C ILE A 97 15.94 -3.71 9.41
N GLU A 98 16.89 -4.61 9.18
CA GLU A 98 17.90 -4.46 8.13
C GLU A 98 17.26 -4.48 6.72
N LYS A 99 16.20 -5.26 6.55
CA LYS A 99 15.43 -5.30 5.29
C LYS A 99 14.54 -4.07 5.14
N ARG A 100 13.92 -3.62 6.23
CA ARG A 100 13.12 -2.39 6.23
C ARG A 100 13.99 -1.20 5.81
N ASP A 101 15.17 -1.06 6.38
CA ASP A 101 16.07 0.05 6.08
C ASP A 101 16.60 -0.01 4.66
N SER A 102 16.95 -1.20 4.16
CA SER A 102 17.33 -1.40 2.75
C SER A 102 16.22 -0.95 1.79
N ILE A 103 14.99 -1.44 1.99
CA ILE A 103 13.85 -1.11 1.14
C ILE A 103 13.52 0.39 1.22
N SER A 104 13.49 0.96 2.43
CA SER A 104 13.24 2.38 2.64
C SER A 104 14.30 3.24 1.92
N SER A 105 15.57 2.83 1.92
CA SER A 105 16.65 3.52 1.21
C SER A 105 16.45 3.45 -0.31
N GLU A 106 16.17 2.26 -0.84
CA GLU A 106 15.92 2.04 -2.27
C GLU A 106 14.73 2.85 -2.78
N ILE A 107 13.63 2.93 -2.01
CA ILE A 107 12.48 3.77 -2.34
C ILE A 107 12.86 5.26 -2.34
N ARG A 108 13.58 5.71 -1.30
CA ARG A 108 14.00 7.12 -1.18
C ARG A 108 14.86 7.53 -2.38
N GLU A 109 15.85 6.71 -2.72
CA GLU A 109 16.73 6.93 -3.87
C GLU A 109 15.97 6.94 -5.19
N SER A 110 15.02 6.02 -5.38
CA SER A 110 14.30 5.86 -6.65
C SER A 110 13.32 6.99 -6.95
N TYR A 111 12.60 7.49 -5.94
CA TYR A 111 11.53 8.49 -6.15
C TYR A 111 11.97 9.92 -5.83
N PHE A 112 12.97 10.09 -4.97
CA PHE A 112 13.34 11.41 -4.46
C PHE A 112 14.82 11.76 -4.64
N ASP A 113 15.70 10.81 -4.99
CA ASP A 113 17.16 11.01 -5.08
C ASP A 113 17.70 11.71 -3.80
N ARG A 114 18.00 13.02 -3.90
CA ARG A 114 18.50 13.86 -2.79
C ARG A 114 17.52 14.95 -2.35
N PHE A 115 16.29 14.94 -2.86
CA PHE A 115 15.29 15.96 -2.57
C PHE A 115 14.46 15.59 -1.33
N GLU A 116 14.12 16.61 -0.54
CA GLU A 116 13.23 16.48 0.62
C GLU A 116 11.81 16.11 0.17
N ILE A 117 11.06 15.38 1.01
CA ILE A 117 9.62 15.14 0.83
C ILE A 117 8.88 16.40 1.29
N ASP A 118 8.44 17.21 0.34
CA ASP A 118 7.84 18.52 0.55
C ASP A 118 6.85 18.87 -0.58
N GLU A 119 6.31 20.09 -0.57
CA GLU A 119 5.37 20.53 -1.61
C GLU A 119 5.93 20.49 -3.04
N PHE A 120 7.25 20.53 -3.21
CA PHE A 120 7.92 20.49 -4.52
C PHE A 120 8.12 19.06 -5.03
N THR A 121 8.17 18.07 -4.14
CA THR A 121 8.26 16.65 -4.49
C THR A 121 6.94 15.87 -4.32
N TRP A 122 5.82 16.58 -4.15
CA TRP A 122 4.49 15.97 -4.02
C TRP A 122 4.19 14.96 -5.13
N GLN A 123 4.45 15.30 -6.40
CA GLN A 123 4.20 14.36 -7.50
C GLN A 123 5.02 13.07 -7.37
N SER A 124 6.29 13.14 -6.96
CA SER A 124 7.09 11.94 -6.71
C SER A 124 6.48 11.05 -5.62
N PHE A 125 5.93 11.66 -4.56
CA PHE A 125 5.24 10.91 -3.51
C PHE A 125 3.92 10.31 -3.99
N ARG A 126 3.20 11.02 -4.86
CA ARG A 126 2.00 10.50 -5.54
C ARG A 126 2.31 9.30 -6.38
N ASP A 127 3.32 9.40 -7.24
CA ASP A 127 3.75 8.35 -8.15
C ASP A 127 4.14 7.09 -7.36
N LEU A 128 4.84 7.25 -6.24
CA LEU A 128 5.16 6.15 -5.32
C LEU A 128 3.90 5.44 -4.78
N PHE A 129 2.89 6.19 -4.34
CA PHE A 129 1.63 5.57 -3.90
C PHE A 129 0.86 4.91 -5.05
N THR A 130 0.80 5.55 -6.22
CA THR A 130 0.19 4.98 -7.42
C THR A 130 0.86 3.66 -7.79
N ASP A 131 2.19 3.63 -7.80
CA ASP A 131 2.97 2.44 -8.13
C ASP A 131 2.70 1.31 -7.15
N ARG A 132 2.85 1.59 -5.85
CA ARG A 132 2.74 0.60 -4.79
C ARG A 132 1.34 0.01 -4.66
N TYR A 133 0.28 0.81 -4.77
CA TYR A 133 -1.08 0.37 -4.46
C TYR A 133 -1.89 -0.02 -5.68
N TRP A 134 -1.56 0.51 -6.86
CA TRP A 134 -2.34 0.27 -8.08
C TRP A 134 -1.50 -0.34 -9.17
N LEU A 135 -0.49 0.34 -9.70
CA LEU A 135 0.18 -0.07 -10.94
C LEU A 135 0.83 -1.46 -10.85
N GLU A 136 1.50 -1.81 -9.75
CA GLU A 136 2.15 -3.12 -9.59
C GLU A 136 1.16 -4.30 -9.71
N ALA A 137 -0.08 -4.11 -9.26
CA ALA A 137 -1.12 -5.13 -9.40
C ALA A 137 -1.51 -5.36 -10.87
N PHE A 138 -1.39 -4.34 -11.72
CA PHE A 138 -1.74 -4.41 -13.15
C PHE A 138 -0.58 -4.87 -14.02
N ARG A 139 0.68 -4.64 -13.61
CA ARG A 139 1.88 -5.05 -14.36
C ARG A 139 2.00 -6.57 -14.53
N ASN A 140 1.46 -7.36 -13.59
CA ASN A 140 1.64 -8.81 -13.53
C ASN A 140 0.42 -9.62 -14.02
N ILE A 141 -0.58 -8.97 -14.64
CA ILE A 141 -1.82 -9.62 -15.10
C ILE A 141 -1.75 -10.03 -16.60
N TYR A 142 -0.66 -9.73 -17.30
CA TYR A 142 -0.46 -10.08 -18.72
C TYR A 142 0.91 -10.72 -19.00
#